data_AF-A0A6P7FWJ1-F1
#
_entry.id   AF-A0A6P7FWJ1-F1
#
_cell.length_a   1.000
_cell.length_b   1.000
_cell.length_c   1.000
_cell.angle_alpha   90.00
_cell.angle_beta   90.00
_cell.angle_gamma   90.00
#
_symmetry.space_group_name_H-M   'P 1'
#
loop_
_entity.id
_entity.type
_entity.pdbx_description
1 polymer ?
#
loop_
_entity_poly.entity_id
_entity_poly.type
_entity_poly.pdbx_seq_one_letter_code
_entity_poly.pdbx_strand_id
1 'polypeptide(L)'
;MIPKDICDLVEESLNDEKIENFEIEEHEGNQKGQGHLGEIVFLSLKHKNTGKEHHLVVKQCLTGSEETTKLMSMCFNNEVHFYKNVIPALEAFQKSYPKAEIFSHIPRCFATSSKKGKEKLVMENLKIEDYIIHPKKVPLNSKMYEIIFKTYGKFHGISSAFKHYHPEQVSELGKGYQSTLKTFFDGGLMQKAIIGNCNKIKEFLEEEDEIKILDSFKKYCDNGPQMFLDALDYKSPYSILIHGDSWSNNMMFKYNKSGEIEDIKLFDFQLATVASPVLDLTYSFYSGADEESLSKLDHFLEIYYKSLSDTLKEYGCIAEKILPFTELKKEWKEQNAFGVLMGLSIWSNKNLDPSDTPNIAEMMDPDSTEDISQLINKTDSVGFKRASLSLMRHLYKNNFL
;
A
#
# COMPACT_ATOMS: atom_id res chain seq x y z
N MET A 1 24.23 -19.34 -4.93
CA MET A 1 24.01 -20.31 -3.83
C MET A 1 23.14 -19.59 -2.83
N ILE A 2 21.95 -20.12 -2.57
CA ILE A 2 20.95 -19.48 -1.71
C ILE A 2 21.52 -19.37 -0.28
N PRO A 3 21.48 -18.19 0.36
CA PRO A 3 21.91 -18.00 1.74
C PRO A 3 21.29 -19.00 2.71
N LYS A 4 22.08 -19.50 3.67
CA LYS A 4 21.63 -20.53 4.63
C LYS A 4 20.39 -20.11 5.43
N ASP A 5 20.32 -18.84 5.82
CA ASP A 5 19.19 -18.30 6.57
C ASP A 5 17.90 -18.20 5.73
N ILE A 6 18.00 -18.15 4.41
CA ILE A 6 16.85 -18.33 3.51
C ILE A 6 16.45 -19.80 3.48
N CYS A 7 17.40 -20.72 3.34
CA CYS A 7 17.11 -22.16 3.36
C CYS A 7 16.40 -22.57 4.66
N ASP A 8 16.93 -22.18 5.82
CA ASP A 8 16.35 -22.50 7.13
C ASP A 8 14.88 -22.02 7.24
N LEU A 9 14.58 -20.82 6.74
CA LEU A 9 13.23 -20.26 6.76
C LEU A 9 12.29 -20.93 5.74
N VAL A 10 12.83 -21.36 4.60
CA VAL A 10 12.07 -22.14 3.61
C VAL A 10 11.74 -23.53 4.15
N GLU A 11 12.66 -24.19 4.88
CA GLU A 11 12.37 -25.47 5.55
C GLU A 11 11.21 -25.30 6.55
N GLU A 12 11.22 -24.26 7.39
CA GLU A 12 10.11 -23.93 8.31
C GLU A 12 8.79 -23.78 7.54
N SER A 13 8.84 -23.07 6.40
CA SER A 13 7.67 -22.84 5.53
C SER A 13 7.08 -24.12 4.92
N LEU A 14 7.86 -25.20 4.88
CA LEU A 14 7.53 -26.49 4.28
C LEU A 14 7.30 -27.59 5.34
N ASN A 15 6.89 -27.22 6.56
CA ASN A 15 6.70 -28.14 7.69
C ASN A 15 7.98 -28.93 8.05
N ASP A 16 9.12 -28.23 8.06
CA ASP A 16 10.45 -28.76 8.40
C ASP A 16 10.97 -29.83 7.43
N GLU A 17 10.41 -29.94 6.22
CA GLU A 17 11.00 -30.73 5.15
C GLU A 17 12.37 -30.17 4.76
N LYS A 18 13.41 -31.02 4.79
CA LYS A 18 14.79 -30.60 4.54
C LYS A 18 15.00 -30.12 3.10
N ILE A 19 15.69 -29.00 2.93
CA ILE A 19 15.89 -28.35 1.62
C ILE A 19 16.66 -29.24 0.65
N GLU A 20 17.50 -30.14 1.16
CA GLU A 20 18.23 -31.17 0.41
C GLU A 20 17.32 -32.17 -0.32
N ASN A 21 16.05 -32.28 0.08
CA ASN A 21 15.04 -33.08 -0.64
C ASN A 21 14.50 -32.39 -1.90
N PHE A 22 14.89 -31.14 -2.16
CA PHE A 22 14.39 -30.35 -3.27
C PHE A 22 15.49 -30.07 -4.31
N GLU A 23 15.10 -30.05 -5.58
CA GLU A 23 15.80 -29.33 -6.62
C GLU A 23 15.33 -27.87 -6.57
N ILE A 24 16.27 -26.92 -6.50
CA ILE A 24 15.95 -25.51 -6.30
C ILE A 24 16.45 -24.71 -7.50
N GLU A 25 15.55 -23.93 -8.06
CA GLU A 25 15.85 -22.95 -9.09
C GLU A 25 15.59 -21.54 -8.55
N GLU A 26 16.62 -20.70 -8.59
CA GLU A 26 16.55 -19.29 -8.24
C GLU A 26 16.30 -18.48 -9.51
N HIS A 27 15.28 -17.62 -9.47
CA HIS A 27 14.85 -16.79 -10.59
C HIS A 27 15.21 -15.32 -10.33
N GLU A 28 15.29 -14.52 -11.40
CA GLU A 28 15.65 -13.09 -11.29
C GLU A 28 14.69 -12.33 -10.36
N GLY A 29 15.28 -11.59 -9.42
CA GLY A 29 14.60 -10.82 -8.39
C GLY A 29 14.02 -9.47 -8.86
N ASN A 30 13.83 -8.56 -7.91
CA ASN A 30 13.46 -7.18 -8.23
C ASN A 30 14.68 -6.35 -8.69
N GLN A 31 14.47 -5.46 -9.65
CA GLN A 31 15.48 -4.52 -10.12
C GLN A 31 15.39 -3.19 -9.35
N LYS A 32 16.49 -2.42 -9.30
CA LYS A 32 16.52 -1.06 -8.73
C LYS A 32 15.43 -0.20 -9.40
N GLY A 33 14.68 0.57 -8.60
CA GLY A 33 13.62 1.45 -9.09
C GLY A 33 12.22 0.83 -9.22
N GLN A 34 12.05 -0.47 -8.96
CA GLN A 34 10.72 -1.13 -8.97
C GLN A 34 9.83 -0.80 -7.75
N GLY A 35 10.30 0.06 -6.84
CA GLY A 35 9.48 0.60 -5.74
C GLY A 35 9.27 -0.33 -4.55
N HIS A 36 10.00 -1.45 -4.48
CA HIS A 36 9.93 -2.37 -3.34
C HIS A 36 10.95 -1.97 -2.27
N LEU A 37 10.52 -2.04 -1.02
CA LEU A 37 11.43 -1.97 0.12
C LEU A 37 11.98 -3.38 0.38
N GLY A 38 13.29 -3.55 0.19
CA GLY A 38 13.95 -4.84 0.32
C GLY A 38 14.37 -5.48 -1.01
N GLU A 39 15.03 -6.61 -0.90
CA GLU A 39 15.36 -7.49 -2.02
C GLU A 39 14.33 -8.62 -2.11
N ILE A 40 13.94 -8.98 -3.32
CA ILE A 40 12.96 -10.03 -3.62
C ILE A 40 13.69 -11.13 -4.38
N VAL A 41 13.64 -12.35 -3.86
CA VAL A 41 14.18 -13.55 -4.50
C VAL A 41 13.02 -14.49 -4.84
N PHE A 42 12.96 -14.96 -6.08
CA PHE A 42 11.95 -15.92 -6.52
C PHE A 42 12.56 -17.33 -6.53
N LEU A 43 11.89 -18.29 -5.91
CA LEU A 43 12.37 -19.67 -5.77
C LEU A 43 11.33 -20.65 -6.33
N SER A 44 11.78 -21.60 -7.14
CA SER A 44 11.01 -22.80 -7.51
C SER A 44 11.67 -24.03 -6.88
N LEU A 45 10.92 -24.77 -6.08
CA LEU A 45 11.39 -25.95 -5.38
C LEU A 45 10.61 -27.17 -5.85
N LYS A 46 11.32 -28.18 -6.36
CA LYS A 46 10.74 -29.45 -6.79
C LYS A 46 11.21 -30.58 -5.89
N HIS A 47 10.28 -31.20 -5.18
CA HIS A 47 10.61 -32.31 -4.30
C HIS A 47 11.10 -33.52 -5.13
N LYS A 48 12.31 -34.01 -4.85
CA LYS A 48 13.00 -35.07 -5.62
C LYS A 48 12.22 -36.38 -5.69
N ASN A 49 11.60 -36.79 -4.58
CA ASN A 49 10.86 -38.06 -4.51
C ASN A 49 9.41 -37.96 -5.01
N THR A 50 8.69 -36.89 -4.68
CA THR A 50 7.24 -36.77 -4.97
C THR A 50 6.96 -36.00 -6.25
N GLY A 51 7.92 -35.22 -6.75
CA GLY A 51 7.73 -34.29 -7.87
C GLY A 51 6.87 -33.08 -7.54
N LYS A 52 6.44 -32.90 -6.28
CA LYS A 52 5.63 -31.75 -5.84
C LYS A 52 6.44 -30.46 -5.98
N GLU A 53 5.82 -29.44 -6.57
CA GLU A 53 6.45 -28.14 -6.82
C GLU A 53 5.90 -27.06 -5.88
N HIS A 54 6.80 -26.18 -5.43
CA HIS A 54 6.51 -25.01 -4.61
C HIS A 54 7.14 -23.79 -5.26
N HIS A 55 6.35 -22.72 -5.45
CA HIS A 55 6.83 -21.47 -6.02
C HIS A 55 6.68 -20.37 -4.97
N LEU A 56 7.83 -19.88 -4.51
CA LEU A 56 7.94 -19.00 -3.35
C LEU A 56 8.56 -17.66 -3.75
N VAL A 57 8.20 -16.63 -3.00
CA VAL A 57 8.81 -15.31 -3.00
C VAL A 57 9.44 -15.11 -1.64
N VAL A 58 10.73 -14.76 -1.61
CA VAL A 58 11.43 -14.37 -0.40
C VAL A 58 11.67 -12.87 -0.45
N LYS A 59 10.97 -12.11 0.40
CA LYS A 59 11.22 -10.68 0.59
C LYS A 59 12.18 -10.52 1.76
N GLN A 60 13.32 -9.89 1.55
CA GLN A 60 14.37 -9.73 2.56
C GLN A 60 14.75 -8.27 2.78
N CYS A 61 15.01 -7.94 4.04
CA CYS A 61 15.45 -6.61 4.45
C CYS A 61 16.84 -6.30 3.86
N LEU A 62 16.99 -5.13 3.25
CA LEU A 62 18.31 -4.61 2.88
C LEU A 62 19.03 -4.13 4.15
N THR A 63 20.33 -4.41 4.24
CA THR A 63 21.21 -3.90 5.30
C THR A 63 22.05 -2.74 4.78
N GLY A 64 22.06 -1.62 5.49
CA GLY A 64 22.84 -0.42 5.17
C GLY A 64 23.50 0.15 6.42
N SER A 65 23.54 1.49 6.54
CA SER A 65 23.87 2.18 7.80
C SER A 65 22.95 1.73 8.95
N GLU A 66 23.30 2.10 10.19
CA GLU A 66 22.49 1.72 11.36
C GLU A 66 21.08 2.32 11.28
N GLU A 67 20.98 3.57 10.84
CA GLU A 67 19.72 4.30 10.63
C GLU A 67 18.87 3.63 9.55
N THR A 68 19.46 3.36 8.38
CA THR A 68 18.78 2.65 7.28
C THR A 68 18.30 1.28 7.75
N THR A 69 19.17 0.51 8.42
CA THR A 69 18.82 -0.83 8.91
C THR A 69 17.67 -0.75 9.92
N LYS A 70 17.69 0.22 10.85
CA LYS A 70 16.62 0.42 11.82
C LYS A 70 15.29 0.69 11.12
N LEU A 71 15.26 1.58 10.14
CA LEU A 71 14.04 2.00 9.45
C LEU A 71 13.47 0.88 8.58
N MET A 72 14.33 0.18 7.85
CA MET A 72 13.94 -1.01 7.08
C MET A 72 13.39 -2.10 8.01
N SER A 73 14.03 -2.33 9.15
CA SER A 73 13.53 -3.27 10.16
C SER A 73 12.13 -2.88 10.63
N MET A 74 11.82 -1.58 10.73
CA MET A 74 10.48 -1.14 11.15
C MET A 74 9.40 -1.50 10.12
N CYS A 75 9.64 -1.22 8.84
CA CYS A 75 8.72 -1.59 7.75
C CYS A 75 8.49 -3.11 7.71
N PHE A 76 9.57 -3.89 7.78
CA PHE A 76 9.48 -5.35 7.76
C PHE A 76 8.75 -5.90 8.99
N ASN A 77 9.00 -5.34 10.18
CA ASN A 77 8.32 -5.81 11.40
C ASN A 77 6.82 -5.51 11.39
N ASN A 78 6.36 -4.42 10.76
CA ASN A 78 4.93 -4.19 10.54
C ASN A 78 4.31 -5.26 9.63
N GLU A 79 4.97 -5.59 8.53
CA GLU A 79 4.48 -6.62 7.60
C GLU A 79 4.51 -8.01 8.26
N VAL A 80 5.56 -8.32 9.02
CA VAL A 80 5.65 -9.56 9.81
C VAL A 80 4.53 -9.62 10.86
N HIS A 81 4.26 -8.52 11.57
CA HIS A 81 3.16 -8.44 12.53
C HIS A 81 1.81 -8.67 11.86
N PHE A 82 1.60 -8.11 10.66
CA PHE A 82 0.39 -8.33 9.89
C PHE A 82 0.17 -9.81 9.59
N TYR A 83 1.17 -10.51 9.04
CA TYR A 83 1.04 -11.93 8.69
C TYR A 83 1.06 -12.88 9.89
N LYS A 84 1.80 -12.56 10.97
CA LYS A 84 1.88 -13.43 12.16
C LYS A 84 0.69 -13.27 13.11
N ASN A 85 0.10 -12.08 13.21
CA ASN A 85 -0.88 -11.78 14.25
C ASN A 85 -2.23 -11.34 13.67
N VAL A 86 -2.23 -10.44 12.68
CA VAL A 86 -3.48 -9.85 12.17
C VAL A 86 -4.23 -10.81 11.25
N ILE A 87 -3.57 -11.35 10.23
CA ILE A 87 -4.20 -12.29 9.29
C ILE A 87 -4.77 -13.52 10.02
N PRO A 88 -4.03 -14.22 10.91
CA PRO A 88 -4.60 -15.34 11.65
C PRO A 88 -5.82 -14.97 12.50
N ALA A 89 -5.83 -13.79 13.12
CA ALA A 89 -6.98 -13.31 13.89
C ALA A 89 -8.19 -13.05 12.99
N LEU A 90 -8.01 -12.39 11.85
CA LEU A 90 -9.08 -12.16 10.87
C LEU A 90 -9.57 -13.46 10.24
N GLU A 91 -8.70 -14.42 9.93
CA GLU A 91 -9.08 -15.73 9.42
C GLU A 91 -9.87 -16.54 10.46
N ALA A 92 -9.42 -16.56 11.71
CA ALA A 92 -10.14 -17.24 12.80
C ALA A 92 -11.53 -16.63 13.00
N PHE A 93 -11.62 -15.30 12.97
CA PHE A 93 -12.90 -14.59 12.97
C PHE A 93 -13.78 -15.01 11.80
N GLN A 94 -13.29 -14.95 10.56
CA GLN A 94 -14.05 -15.36 9.37
C GLN A 94 -14.54 -16.81 9.45
N LYS A 95 -13.69 -17.75 9.88
CA LYS A 95 -14.02 -19.17 10.06
C LYS A 95 -15.13 -19.40 11.11
N SER A 96 -15.30 -18.49 12.07
CA SER A 96 -16.38 -18.57 13.05
C SER A 96 -17.77 -18.19 12.49
N TYR A 97 -17.83 -17.68 11.25
CA TYR A 97 -19.07 -17.37 10.53
C TYR A 97 -19.15 -18.17 9.21
N PRO A 98 -19.63 -19.42 9.23
CA PRO A 98 -19.60 -20.32 8.06
C PRO A 98 -20.37 -19.84 6.81
N LYS A 99 -21.21 -18.81 6.95
CA LYS A 99 -21.95 -18.21 5.83
C LYS A 99 -21.21 -17.05 5.17
N ALA A 100 -20.17 -16.52 5.82
CA ALA A 100 -19.38 -15.43 5.30
C ALA A 100 -18.37 -15.93 4.28
N GLU A 101 -18.16 -15.16 3.21
CA GLU A 101 -17.17 -15.47 2.20
C GLU A 101 -15.77 -15.23 2.77
N ILE A 102 -14.88 -16.24 2.67
CA ILE A 102 -13.49 -16.06 3.10
C ILE A 102 -12.79 -15.09 2.15
N PHE A 103 -12.15 -14.07 2.71
CA PHE A 103 -11.34 -13.13 1.96
C PHE A 103 -10.02 -13.74 1.54
N SER A 104 -9.86 -13.94 0.22
CA SER A 104 -8.69 -14.56 -0.39
C SER A 104 -7.90 -13.59 -1.28
N HIS A 105 -8.02 -12.27 -1.08
CA HIS A 105 -7.32 -11.27 -1.89
C HIS A 105 -5.95 -10.85 -1.31
N ILE A 106 -5.34 -11.69 -0.47
CA ILE A 106 -4.01 -11.49 0.11
C ILE A 106 -3.19 -12.77 -0.13
N PRO A 107 -1.92 -12.67 -0.58
CA PRO A 107 -1.07 -13.84 -0.77
C PRO A 107 -0.78 -14.53 0.57
N ARG A 108 -0.64 -15.86 0.54
CA ARG A 108 -0.25 -16.59 1.74
C ARG A 108 1.20 -16.25 2.12
N CYS A 109 1.42 -16.06 3.42
CA CYS A 109 2.75 -16.02 4.01
C CYS A 109 2.99 -17.32 4.76
N PHE A 110 4.04 -18.03 4.39
CA PHE A 110 4.34 -19.36 4.92
C PHE A 110 5.28 -19.31 6.13
N ALA A 111 6.22 -18.37 6.16
CA ALA A 111 7.16 -18.20 7.26
C ALA A 111 7.69 -16.76 7.32
N THR A 112 8.07 -16.31 8.52
CA THR A 112 8.70 -14.99 8.71
C THR A 112 9.80 -15.00 9.77
N SER A 113 10.82 -14.17 9.55
CA SER A 113 11.88 -13.87 10.51
C SER A 113 11.80 -12.40 10.93
N SER A 114 11.89 -12.14 12.25
CA SER A 114 11.97 -10.80 12.86
C SER A 114 13.35 -10.52 13.46
N LYS A 115 14.37 -11.28 13.05
CA LYS A 115 15.74 -11.06 13.54
C LYS A 115 16.26 -9.75 12.98
N LYS A 116 16.57 -8.78 13.86
CA LYS A 116 17.05 -7.44 13.51
C LYS A 116 18.12 -7.46 12.40
N GLY A 117 17.87 -6.73 11.31
CA GLY A 117 18.75 -6.64 10.14
C GLY A 117 18.78 -7.89 9.27
N LYS A 118 17.90 -8.86 9.52
CA LYS A 118 17.74 -10.12 8.80
C LYS A 118 16.25 -10.52 8.72
N GLU A 119 15.37 -9.53 8.77
CA GLU A 119 13.94 -9.71 8.61
C GLU A 119 13.65 -10.25 7.21
N LYS A 120 12.77 -11.26 7.16
CA LYS A 120 12.42 -11.96 5.92
C LYS A 120 10.98 -12.46 5.97
N LEU A 121 10.35 -12.53 4.81
CA LEU A 121 9.05 -13.16 4.60
C LEU A 121 9.17 -14.17 3.46
N VAL A 122 8.64 -15.37 3.67
CA VAL A 122 8.46 -16.40 2.62
C VAL A 122 6.98 -16.42 2.27
N MET A 123 6.67 -16.14 1.00
CA MET A 123 5.32 -15.87 0.53
C MET A 123 5.00 -16.63 -0.74
N GLU A 124 3.71 -16.73 -1.04
CA GLU A 124 3.18 -17.27 -2.28
C GLU A 124 3.62 -16.44 -3.50
N ASN A 125 4.10 -17.12 -4.55
CA ASN A 125 4.44 -16.47 -5.81
C ASN A 125 3.20 -16.28 -6.68
N LEU A 126 2.59 -15.10 -6.64
CA LEU A 126 1.41 -14.79 -7.44
C LEU A 126 1.63 -14.83 -8.96
N LYS A 127 2.88 -14.72 -9.44
CA LYS A 127 3.19 -14.76 -10.89
C LYS A 127 2.84 -16.11 -11.53
N ILE A 128 2.91 -17.20 -10.78
CA ILE A 128 2.56 -18.54 -11.30
C ILE A 128 1.06 -18.74 -11.50
N GLU A 129 0.24 -17.84 -10.95
CA GLU A 129 -1.22 -17.83 -11.11
C GLU A 129 -1.70 -16.75 -12.09
N ASP A 130 -0.80 -16.25 -12.94
CA ASP A 130 -1.05 -15.23 -13.97
C ASP A 130 -1.48 -13.86 -13.43
N TYR A 131 -1.20 -13.57 -12.14
CA TYR A 131 -1.34 -12.22 -11.63
C TYR A 131 -0.21 -11.33 -12.15
N ILE A 132 -0.55 -10.11 -12.56
CA ILE A 132 0.40 -9.14 -13.11
C ILE A 132 0.30 -7.80 -12.38
N ILE A 133 1.44 -7.15 -12.18
CA ILE A 133 1.50 -5.77 -11.69
C ILE A 133 1.14 -4.83 -12.85
N HIS A 134 0.24 -3.89 -12.60
CA HIS A 134 -0.09 -2.87 -13.59
C HIS A 134 1.10 -1.94 -13.84
N PRO A 135 1.42 -1.58 -15.10
CA PRO A 135 2.57 -0.73 -15.38
C PRO A 135 2.54 0.59 -14.61
N LYS A 136 3.59 0.83 -13.80
CA LYS A 136 3.71 1.95 -12.85
C LYS A 136 3.40 3.34 -13.45
N LYS A 137 3.78 3.58 -14.72
CA LYS A 137 3.58 4.87 -15.42
C LYS A 137 2.18 5.04 -16.03
N VAL A 138 1.39 3.97 -16.10
CA VAL A 138 0.06 3.98 -16.72
C VAL A 138 -0.98 4.23 -15.63
N PRO A 139 -1.83 5.26 -15.77
CA PRO A 139 -2.94 5.47 -14.83
C PRO A 139 -3.87 4.25 -14.74
N LEU A 140 -4.54 4.12 -13.60
CA LEU A 140 -5.60 3.14 -13.40
C LEU A 140 -6.90 3.69 -13.99
N ASN A 141 -7.59 2.86 -14.77
CA ASN A 141 -8.87 3.21 -15.38
C ASN A 141 -10.06 2.87 -14.46
N SER A 142 -11.27 3.24 -14.88
CA SER A 142 -12.48 3.02 -14.08
C SER A 142 -12.72 1.55 -13.71
N LYS A 143 -12.52 0.59 -14.62
CA LYS A 143 -12.72 -0.85 -14.32
C LYS A 143 -11.77 -1.35 -13.22
N MET A 144 -10.55 -0.83 -13.19
CA MET A 144 -9.59 -1.15 -12.13
C MET A 144 -10.05 -0.56 -10.79
N TYR A 145 -10.57 0.66 -10.78
CA TYR A 145 -11.11 1.25 -9.55
C TYR A 145 -12.35 0.54 -9.03
N GLU A 146 -13.22 0.02 -9.89
CA GLU A 146 -14.37 -0.78 -9.48
C GLU A 146 -13.92 -2.00 -8.64
N ILE A 147 -12.94 -2.77 -9.14
CA ILE A 147 -12.45 -3.95 -8.40
C ILE A 147 -11.62 -3.57 -7.16
N ILE A 148 -10.84 -2.48 -7.22
CA ILE A 148 -10.05 -1.99 -6.08
C ILE A 148 -10.98 -1.56 -4.94
N PHE A 149 -11.97 -0.71 -5.21
CA PHE A 149 -12.90 -0.22 -4.20
C PHE A 149 -13.80 -1.33 -3.68
N LYS A 150 -14.21 -2.28 -4.54
CA LYS A 150 -14.92 -3.48 -4.09
C LYS A 150 -14.06 -4.32 -3.13
N THR A 151 -12.79 -4.52 -3.43
CA THR A 151 -11.86 -5.34 -2.62
C THR A 151 -11.57 -4.68 -1.27
N TYR A 152 -11.28 -3.38 -1.25
CA TYR A 152 -11.15 -2.64 0.00
C TYR A 152 -12.46 -2.60 0.79
N GLY A 153 -13.61 -2.52 0.12
CA GLY A 153 -14.91 -2.62 0.79
C GLY A 153 -15.05 -3.92 1.57
N LYS A 154 -14.65 -5.05 0.97
CA LYS A 154 -14.66 -6.36 1.62
C LYS A 154 -13.63 -6.45 2.76
N PHE A 155 -12.39 -6.05 2.52
CA PHE A 155 -11.34 -6.05 3.55
C PHE A 155 -11.71 -5.17 4.76
N HIS A 156 -12.15 -3.94 4.50
CA HIS A 156 -12.59 -2.99 5.53
C HIS A 156 -13.88 -3.45 6.22
N GLY A 157 -14.79 -4.12 5.50
CA GLY A 157 -16.00 -4.72 6.08
C GLY A 157 -15.67 -5.81 7.11
N ILE A 158 -14.75 -6.72 6.79
CA ILE A 158 -14.27 -7.76 7.73
C ILE A 158 -13.60 -7.12 8.94
N SER A 159 -12.70 -6.18 8.70
CA SER A 159 -11.98 -5.45 9.75
C SER A 159 -12.93 -4.67 10.67
N SER A 160 -13.98 -4.06 10.12
CA SER A 160 -15.04 -3.36 10.85
C SER A 160 -15.91 -4.30 11.68
N ALA A 161 -16.33 -5.44 11.11
CA ALA A 161 -17.08 -6.47 11.83
C ALA A 161 -16.23 -7.05 12.98
N PHE A 162 -14.96 -7.32 12.71
CA PHE A 162 -14.03 -7.82 13.71
C PHE A 162 -13.86 -6.81 14.86
N LYS A 163 -13.68 -5.52 14.57
CA LYS A 163 -13.67 -4.46 15.59
C LYS A 163 -14.96 -4.38 16.37
N HIS A 164 -16.12 -4.55 15.72
CA HIS A 164 -17.43 -4.49 16.38
C HIS A 164 -17.57 -5.53 17.50
N TYR A 165 -17.13 -6.76 17.24
CA TYR A 165 -17.22 -7.86 18.20
C TYR A 165 -16.00 -7.98 19.13
N HIS A 166 -14.82 -7.55 18.67
CA HIS A 166 -13.54 -7.71 19.38
C HIS A 166 -12.72 -6.40 19.44
N PRO A 167 -13.28 -5.30 19.98
CA PRO A 167 -12.62 -4.00 19.96
C PRO A 167 -11.29 -3.99 20.73
N GLU A 168 -11.19 -4.73 21.84
CA GLU A 168 -9.95 -4.86 22.63
C GLU A 168 -8.86 -5.58 21.84
N GLN A 169 -9.22 -6.61 21.07
CA GLN A 169 -8.27 -7.35 20.25
C GLN A 169 -7.73 -6.48 19.10
N VAL A 170 -8.59 -5.68 18.46
CA VAL A 170 -8.14 -4.69 17.46
C VAL A 170 -7.22 -3.65 18.09
N SER A 171 -7.54 -3.18 19.30
CA SER A 171 -6.66 -2.26 20.03
C SER A 171 -5.30 -2.89 20.34
N GLU A 172 -5.25 -4.16 20.73
CA GLU A 172 -4.00 -4.86 21.03
C GLU A 172 -3.18 -5.11 19.77
N LEU A 173 -3.81 -5.58 18.69
CA LEU A 173 -3.16 -5.72 17.38
C LEU A 173 -2.61 -4.37 16.89
N GLY A 174 -3.34 -3.28 17.12
CA GLY A 174 -2.91 -1.93 16.79
C GLY A 174 -1.59 -1.51 17.47
N LYS A 175 -1.32 -1.97 18.70
CA LYS A 175 -0.07 -1.65 19.43
C LYS A 175 1.16 -2.32 18.84
N GLY A 176 1.00 -3.37 18.05
CA GLY A 176 2.11 -4.06 17.38
C GLY A 176 2.68 -3.28 16.19
N TYR A 177 1.97 -2.25 15.71
CA TYR A 177 2.42 -1.43 14.60
C TYR A 177 3.31 -0.27 15.03
N GLN A 178 4.34 -0.05 14.22
CA GLN A 178 5.26 1.06 14.33
C GLN A 178 4.87 2.17 13.36
N SER A 179 5.01 3.43 13.79
CA SER A 179 4.62 4.62 13.01
C SER A 179 5.64 4.98 11.92
N THR A 180 5.84 4.09 10.95
CA THR A 180 6.83 4.22 9.86
C THR A 180 6.75 5.56 9.13
N LEU A 181 5.55 5.99 8.73
CA LEU A 181 5.36 7.28 8.02
C LEU A 181 5.76 8.49 8.87
N LYS A 182 5.52 8.44 10.19
CA LYS A 182 5.96 9.49 11.12
C LYS A 182 7.47 9.49 11.25
N THR A 183 8.10 8.33 11.26
CA THR A 183 9.56 8.24 11.28
C THR A 183 10.20 8.75 9.99
N PHE A 184 9.60 8.46 8.82
CA PHE A 184 10.03 9.06 7.55
C PHE A 184 9.84 10.57 7.52
N PHE A 185 8.80 11.07 8.20
CA PHE A 185 8.58 12.49 8.38
C PHE A 185 9.65 13.12 9.29
N ASP A 186 9.90 12.56 10.46
CA ASP A 186 10.87 13.05 11.43
C ASP A 186 12.30 13.03 10.86
N GLY A 187 12.62 12.05 10.03
CA GLY A 187 13.87 11.98 9.25
C GLY A 187 13.96 12.99 8.08
N GLY A 188 12.92 13.78 7.84
CA GLY A 188 12.86 14.82 6.81
C GLY A 188 12.54 14.32 5.39
N LEU A 189 12.49 13.00 5.16
CA LEU A 189 12.21 12.40 3.86
C LEU A 189 10.82 12.86 3.34
N MET A 190 9.77 12.64 4.14
CA MET A 190 8.41 13.04 3.74
C MET A 190 8.24 14.56 3.67
N GLN A 191 8.89 15.32 4.55
CA GLN A 191 8.80 16.79 4.57
C GLN A 191 9.36 17.39 3.28
N LYS A 192 10.57 16.99 2.89
CA LYS A 192 11.22 17.46 1.66
C LYS A 192 10.42 17.06 0.41
N ALA A 193 9.90 15.82 0.38
CA ALA A 193 9.06 15.35 -0.71
C ALA A 193 7.80 16.20 -0.88
N ILE A 194 7.08 16.46 0.22
CA ILE A 194 5.87 17.28 0.21
C ILE A 194 6.18 18.70 -0.27
N ILE A 195 7.19 19.36 0.30
CA ILE A 195 7.54 20.75 -0.06
C ILE A 195 7.96 20.85 -1.53
N GLY A 196 8.84 19.95 -1.99
CA GLY A 196 9.31 19.95 -3.37
C GLY A 196 8.17 19.75 -4.38
N ASN A 197 7.27 18.80 -4.12
CA ASN A 197 6.11 18.57 -4.98
C ASN A 197 5.16 19.77 -4.98
N CYS A 198 4.90 20.39 -3.83
CA CYS A 198 4.04 21.59 -3.76
C CYS A 198 4.61 22.76 -4.57
N ASN A 199 5.92 23.00 -4.49
CA ASN A 199 6.59 24.05 -5.28
C ASN A 199 6.45 23.82 -6.79
N LYS A 200 6.68 22.59 -7.25
CA LYS A 200 6.55 22.24 -8.68
C LYS A 200 5.11 22.35 -9.18
N ILE A 201 4.12 21.99 -8.37
CA ILE A 201 2.69 22.14 -8.71
C ILE A 201 2.30 23.62 -8.77
N LYS A 202 2.82 24.45 -7.86
CA LYS A 202 2.61 25.89 -7.90
C LYS A 202 3.09 26.48 -9.23
N GLU A 203 4.28 26.12 -9.68
CA GLU A 203 4.81 26.54 -11.00
C GLU A 203 3.86 26.11 -12.13
N PHE A 204 3.36 24.87 -12.11
CA PHE A 204 2.43 24.38 -13.13
C PHE A 204 1.09 25.13 -13.15
N LEU A 205 0.55 25.50 -11.98
CA LEU A 205 -0.69 26.25 -11.89
C LEU A 205 -0.51 27.70 -12.37
N GLU A 206 0.66 28.30 -12.13
CA GLU A 206 1.02 29.62 -12.67
C GLU A 206 1.16 29.58 -14.20
N GLU A 207 1.80 28.55 -14.76
CA GLU A 207 1.96 28.37 -16.21
C GLU A 207 0.63 28.20 -16.95
N GLU A 208 -0.35 27.54 -16.35
CA GLU A 208 -1.67 27.29 -16.96
C GLU A 208 -2.71 28.39 -16.65
N ASP A 209 -2.30 29.47 -15.98
CA ASP A 209 -3.17 30.58 -15.55
C ASP A 209 -4.36 30.12 -14.67
N GLU A 210 -4.15 29.08 -13.85
CA GLU A 210 -5.17 28.52 -12.94
C GLU A 210 -5.19 29.21 -11.57
N ILE A 211 -5.17 30.56 -11.57
CA ILE A 211 -4.98 31.38 -10.36
C ILE A 211 -5.95 31.02 -9.22
N LYS A 212 -7.21 30.72 -9.52
CA LYS A 212 -8.20 30.34 -8.50
C LYS A 212 -7.87 29.02 -7.79
N ILE A 213 -7.34 28.06 -8.55
CA ILE A 213 -6.94 26.76 -8.01
C ILE A 213 -5.66 26.94 -7.22
N LEU A 214 -4.71 27.74 -7.72
CA LEU A 214 -3.50 28.11 -7.01
C LEU A 214 -3.79 28.76 -5.65
N ASP A 215 -4.69 29.74 -5.60
CA ASP A 215 -5.08 30.41 -4.35
C ASP A 215 -5.65 29.42 -3.33
N SER A 216 -6.41 28.42 -3.80
CA SER A 216 -6.99 27.38 -2.95
C SER A 216 -5.93 26.35 -2.52
N PHE A 217 -5.01 26.00 -3.41
CA PHE A 217 -3.92 25.05 -3.15
C PHE A 217 -2.82 25.62 -2.25
N LYS A 218 -2.72 26.95 -2.14
CA LYS A 218 -1.70 27.63 -1.32
C LYS A 218 -1.62 27.09 0.11
N LYS A 219 -2.74 26.67 0.71
CA LYS A 219 -2.77 26.04 2.04
C LYS A 219 -1.89 24.78 2.11
N TYR A 220 -1.89 23.95 1.06
CA TYR A 220 -1.04 22.76 0.95
C TYR A 220 0.42 23.14 0.76
N CYS A 221 0.73 24.18 0.00
CA CYS A 221 2.10 24.68 -0.12
C CYS A 221 2.65 25.19 1.22
N ASP A 222 1.85 25.97 1.94
CA ASP A 222 2.27 26.63 3.18
C ASP A 222 2.29 25.66 4.37
N ASN A 223 1.37 24.68 4.42
CA ASN A 223 1.16 23.82 5.59
C ASN A 223 1.18 22.31 5.29
N GLY A 224 1.56 21.89 4.08
CA GLY A 224 1.51 20.50 3.64
C GLY A 224 2.13 19.50 4.63
N PRO A 225 3.36 19.73 5.14
CA PRO A 225 3.95 18.86 6.16
C PRO A 225 3.09 18.72 7.42
N GLN A 226 2.51 19.82 7.92
CA GLN A 226 1.63 19.78 9.10
C GLN A 226 0.33 19.06 8.78
N MET A 227 -0.28 19.31 7.62
CA MET A 227 -1.50 18.63 7.17
C MET A 227 -1.30 17.11 7.06
N PHE A 228 -0.11 16.67 6.64
CA PHE A 228 0.26 15.25 6.62
C PHE A 228 0.30 14.67 8.03
N LEU A 229 0.96 15.35 8.98
CA LEU A 229 0.99 14.92 10.39
C LEU A 229 -0.40 14.89 11.02
N ASP A 230 -1.21 15.92 10.79
CA ASP A 230 -2.57 16.00 11.30
C ASP A 230 -3.44 14.84 10.81
N ALA A 231 -3.25 14.41 9.57
CA ALA A 231 -3.94 13.24 9.01
C ALA A 231 -3.43 11.92 9.62
N LEU A 232 -2.14 11.79 9.92
CA LEU A 232 -1.60 10.62 10.63
C LEU A 232 -2.10 10.53 12.07
N ASP A 233 -2.25 11.67 12.75
CA ASP A 233 -2.68 11.73 14.15
C ASP A 233 -4.22 11.76 14.31
N TYR A 234 -4.98 11.85 13.20
CA TYR A 234 -6.45 11.89 13.21
C TYR A 234 -7.06 10.68 13.91
N LYS A 235 -8.00 10.95 14.83
CA LYS A 235 -8.69 9.93 15.63
C LYS A 235 -10.11 9.74 15.13
N SER A 236 -10.27 8.82 14.19
CA SER A 236 -11.58 8.40 13.69
C SER A 236 -12.28 7.44 14.65
N PRO A 237 -13.58 7.60 14.93
CA PRO A 237 -14.38 6.56 15.60
C PRO A 237 -14.51 5.30 14.73
N TYR A 238 -14.29 5.43 13.42
CA TYR A 238 -14.36 4.37 12.42
C TYR A 238 -13.00 3.74 12.11
N SER A 239 -11.96 4.03 12.92
CA SER A 239 -10.64 3.42 12.71
C SER A 239 -10.69 1.90 12.78
N ILE A 240 -10.11 1.22 11.81
CA ILE A 240 -10.07 -0.24 11.67
C ILE A 240 -8.66 -0.67 11.23
N LEU A 241 -8.38 -1.97 11.18
CA LEU A 241 -7.16 -2.47 10.54
C LEU A 241 -7.23 -2.16 9.04
N ILE A 242 -6.25 -1.41 8.54
CA ILE A 242 -6.13 -0.98 7.13
C ILE A 242 -4.83 -1.50 6.51
N HIS A 243 -4.73 -1.45 5.17
CA HIS A 243 -3.54 -1.83 4.43
C HIS A 243 -2.42 -0.78 4.59
N GLY A 244 -2.75 0.51 4.52
CA GLY A 244 -1.85 1.63 4.72
C GLY A 244 -0.94 1.97 3.54
N ASP A 245 -0.52 0.98 2.74
CA ASP A 245 0.31 1.17 1.54
C ASP A 245 -0.42 0.85 0.22
N SER A 246 -1.56 1.50 0.02
CA SER A 246 -2.60 1.12 -0.95
C SER A 246 -2.44 1.67 -2.37
N TRP A 247 -1.22 1.99 -2.81
CA TRP A 247 -0.95 2.39 -4.18
C TRP A 247 -0.90 1.20 -5.16
N SER A 248 -0.98 1.49 -6.46
CA SER A 248 -1.16 0.48 -7.52
C SER A 248 -0.03 -0.56 -7.63
N ASN A 249 1.19 -0.25 -7.18
CA ASN A 249 2.32 -1.17 -7.26
C ASN A 249 2.21 -2.32 -6.25
N ASN A 250 1.41 -2.13 -5.20
CA ASN A 250 1.13 -3.12 -4.15
C ASN A 250 -0.16 -3.91 -4.44
N MET A 251 -0.51 -3.99 -5.73
CA MET A 251 -1.67 -4.70 -6.24
C MET A 251 -1.27 -5.50 -7.48
N MET A 252 -1.69 -6.76 -7.54
CA MET A 252 -1.58 -7.58 -8.75
C MET A 252 -2.97 -7.94 -9.26
N PHE A 253 -3.17 -7.82 -10.56
CA PHE A 253 -4.44 -8.08 -11.24
C PHE A 253 -4.35 -9.36 -12.05
N LYS A 254 -5.43 -10.13 -12.06
CA LYS A 254 -5.60 -11.29 -12.93
C LYS A 254 -6.64 -10.98 -13.99
N TYR A 255 -6.42 -11.45 -15.20
CA TYR A 255 -7.30 -11.20 -16.34
C TYR A 255 -7.83 -12.51 -16.89
N ASN A 256 -9.11 -12.53 -17.23
CA ASN A 256 -9.72 -13.68 -17.91
C ASN A 256 -9.27 -13.74 -19.39
N LYS A 257 -9.67 -14.80 -20.08
CA LYS A 257 -9.32 -15.02 -21.50
C LYS A 257 -9.83 -13.93 -22.46
N SER A 258 -10.82 -13.14 -22.04
CA SER A 258 -11.36 -12.00 -22.81
C SER A 258 -10.61 -10.69 -22.54
N GLY A 259 -9.60 -10.70 -21.66
CA GLY A 259 -8.83 -9.52 -21.27
C GLY A 259 -9.55 -8.64 -20.23
N GLU A 260 -10.58 -9.15 -19.55
CA GLU A 260 -11.27 -8.44 -18.48
C GLU A 260 -10.67 -8.82 -17.12
N ILE A 261 -10.71 -7.88 -16.17
CA ILE A 261 -10.17 -8.11 -14.83
C ILE A 261 -11.04 -9.15 -14.12
N GLU A 262 -10.42 -10.26 -13.74
CA GLU A 262 -11.03 -11.38 -13.04
C GLU A 262 -10.86 -11.26 -11.53
N ASP A 263 -9.65 -10.92 -11.08
CA ASP A 263 -9.30 -10.88 -9.66
C ASP A 263 -8.18 -9.87 -9.36
N ILE A 264 -8.02 -9.55 -8.08
CA ILE A 264 -6.96 -8.69 -7.54
C ILE A 264 -6.38 -9.30 -6.25
N LYS A 265 -5.08 -9.14 -6.07
CA LYS A 265 -4.35 -9.45 -4.83
C LYS A 265 -3.70 -8.19 -4.29
N LEU A 266 -3.94 -7.90 -3.02
CA LEU A 266 -3.27 -6.85 -2.25
C LEU A 266 -2.06 -7.48 -1.55
N PHE A 267 -0.92 -6.83 -1.61
CA PHE A 267 0.31 -7.28 -0.95
C PHE A 267 1.08 -6.07 -0.40
N ASP A 268 2.15 -6.33 0.35
CA ASP A 268 3.00 -5.29 0.97
C ASP A 268 2.32 -4.48 2.09
N PHE A 269 2.04 -5.15 3.21
CA PHE A 269 1.37 -4.56 4.40
C PHE A 269 2.34 -3.84 5.35
N GLN A 270 3.43 -3.27 4.84
CA GLN A 270 4.46 -2.61 5.65
C GLN A 270 4.01 -1.31 6.34
N LEU A 271 2.97 -0.67 5.83
CA LEU A 271 2.33 0.51 6.44
C LEU A 271 0.99 0.19 7.11
N ALA A 272 0.65 -1.09 7.26
CA ALA A 272 -0.59 -1.51 7.91
C ALA A 272 -0.66 -0.92 9.33
N THR A 273 -1.86 -0.51 9.72
CA THR A 273 -2.12 0.13 11.02
C THR A 273 -3.61 0.12 11.35
N VAL A 274 -3.97 0.69 12.50
CA VAL A 274 -5.36 1.00 12.85
C VAL A 274 -5.65 2.48 12.58
N ALA A 275 -6.42 2.77 11.52
CA ALA A 275 -6.76 4.14 11.12
C ALA A 275 -8.10 4.17 10.34
N SER A 276 -8.56 5.36 9.96
CA SER A 276 -9.77 5.49 9.14
C SER A 276 -9.60 4.73 7.81
N PRO A 277 -10.63 4.00 7.33
CA PRO A 277 -10.58 3.34 6.02
C PRO A 277 -10.35 4.32 4.86
N VAL A 278 -10.64 5.61 5.07
CA VAL A 278 -10.43 6.68 4.08
C VAL A 278 -8.97 6.83 3.69
N LEU A 279 -8.02 6.53 4.57
CA LEU A 279 -6.59 6.64 4.25
C LEU A 279 -6.22 5.73 3.08
N ASP A 280 -6.71 4.48 3.10
CA ASP A 280 -6.48 3.55 2.00
C ASP A 280 -7.15 3.99 0.70
N LEU A 281 -8.40 4.45 0.79
CA LEU A 281 -9.17 4.82 -0.40
C LEU A 281 -8.62 6.08 -1.05
N THR A 282 -8.32 7.12 -0.27
CA THR A 282 -7.76 8.38 -0.78
C THR A 282 -6.36 8.20 -1.35
N TYR A 283 -5.51 7.41 -0.68
CA TYR A 283 -4.17 7.13 -1.17
C TYR A 283 -4.20 6.32 -2.47
N SER A 284 -4.99 5.24 -2.52
CA SER A 284 -5.15 4.44 -3.74
C SER A 284 -5.70 5.25 -4.92
N PHE A 285 -6.71 6.09 -4.66
CA PHE A 285 -7.37 6.88 -5.69
C PHE A 285 -6.46 7.99 -6.24
N TYR A 286 -5.89 8.81 -5.36
CA TYR A 286 -5.11 9.97 -5.80
C TYR A 286 -3.70 9.63 -6.28
N SER A 287 -3.19 8.43 -6.00
CA SER A 287 -1.89 7.96 -6.51
C SER A 287 -1.94 7.25 -7.87
N GLY A 288 -3.14 7.03 -8.44
CA GLY A 288 -3.30 6.22 -9.64
C GLY A 288 -4.34 6.70 -10.66
N ALA A 289 -5.28 7.57 -10.28
CA ALA A 289 -6.44 7.85 -11.12
C ALA A 289 -6.12 8.72 -12.33
N ASP A 290 -6.71 8.35 -13.47
CA ASP A 290 -6.85 9.27 -14.59
C ASP A 290 -7.97 10.29 -14.36
N GLU A 291 -8.04 11.31 -15.21
CA GLU A 291 -9.03 12.39 -15.13
C GLU A 291 -10.48 11.87 -15.20
N GLU A 292 -10.73 10.86 -16.04
CA GLU A 292 -12.05 10.24 -16.15
C GLU A 292 -12.46 9.59 -14.82
N SER A 293 -11.57 8.82 -14.20
CA SER A 293 -11.84 8.15 -12.93
C SER A 293 -11.98 9.18 -11.79
N LEU A 294 -11.15 10.22 -11.74
CA LEU A 294 -11.31 11.34 -10.79
C LEU A 294 -12.72 11.98 -10.86
N SER A 295 -13.31 12.07 -12.05
CA SER A 295 -14.67 12.61 -12.22
C SER A 295 -15.78 11.71 -11.66
N LYS A 296 -15.47 10.44 -11.39
CA LYS A 296 -16.40 9.38 -10.95
C LYS A 296 -16.21 9.00 -9.47
N LEU A 297 -15.58 9.84 -8.65
CA LEU A 297 -15.34 9.54 -7.23
C LEU A 297 -16.57 9.02 -6.48
N ASP A 298 -17.72 9.70 -6.60
CA ASP A 298 -18.95 9.30 -5.91
C ASP A 298 -19.41 7.88 -6.31
N HIS A 299 -19.26 7.51 -7.57
CA HIS A 299 -19.57 6.17 -8.05
C HIS A 299 -18.67 5.10 -7.40
N PHE A 300 -17.37 5.37 -7.27
CA PHE A 300 -16.46 4.43 -6.61
C PHE A 300 -16.74 4.34 -5.10
N LEU A 301 -17.08 5.44 -4.44
CA LEU A 301 -17.50 5.42 -3.03
C LEU A 301 -18.77 4.59 -2.83
N GLU A 302 -19.73 4.65 -3.75
CA GLU A 302 -20.92 3.78 -3.72
C GLU A 302 -20.57 2.31 -3.88
N ILE A 303 -19.65 1.96 -4.78
CA ILE A 303 -19.16 0.58 -4.96
C ILE A 303 -18.47 0.07 -3.68
N TYR A 304 -17.57 0.87 -3.12
CA TYR A 304 -16.91 0.55 -1.85
C TYR A 304 -17.95 0.33 -0.75
N TYR A 305 -18.87 1.28 -0.58
CA TYR A 305 -19.86 1.24 0.49
C TYR A 305 -20.80 0.05 0.36
N LYS A 306 -21.21 -0.28 -0.86
CA LYS A 306 -22.01 -1.47 -1.15
C LYS A 306 -21.26 -2.74 -0.75
N SER A 307 -20.00 -2.87 -1.18
CA SER A 307 -19.17 -4.04 -0.86
C SER A 307 -18.98 -4.18 0.65
N LEU A 308 -18.61 -3.09 1.34
CA LEU A 308 -18.51 -3.05 2.80
C LEU A 308 -19.83 -3.43 3.48
N SER A 309 -20.95 -2.91 2.99
CA SER A 309 -22.26 -3.19 3.56
C SER A 309 -22.67 -4.65 3.40
N ASP A 310 -22.42 -5.23 2.24
CA ASP A 310 -22.72 -6.64 1.98
C ASP A 310 -21.85 -7.55 2.84
N THR A 311 -20.55 -7.25 2.97
CA THR A 311 -19.65 -7.96 3.88
C THR A 311 -20.09 -7.83 5.35
N LEU A 312 -20.46 -6.65 5.83
CA LEU A 312 -20.93 -6.47 7.21
C LEU A 312 -22.19 -7.29 7.50
N LYS A 313 -23.11 -7.41 6.53
CA LYS A 313 -24.33 -8.23 6.69
C LYS A 313 -24.01 -9.71 6.89
N GLU A 314 -22.96 -10.24 6.26
CA GLU A 314 -22.53 -11.63 6.45
C GLU A 314 -22.14 -11.94 7.91
N TYR A 315 -21.68 -10.92 8.65
CA TYR A 315 -21.36 -10.99 10.08
C TYR A 315 -22.49 -10.46 10.98
N GLY A 316 -23.69 -10.23 10.45
CA GLY A 316 -24.84 -9.73 11.21
C GLY A 316 -24.75 -8.26 11.62
N CYS A 317 -23.82 -7.49 11.05
CA CYS A 317 -23.68 -6.06 11.30
C CYS A 317 -24.54 -5.22 10.34
N ILE A 318 -24.84 -3.98 10.75
CA ILE A 318 -25.59 -3.00 9.95
C ILE A 318 -24.63 -1.86 9.59
N ALA A 319 -24.37 -1.65 8.30
CA ALA A 319 -23.41 -0.67 7.82
C ALA A 319 -23.69 0.74 8.34
N GLU A 320 -24.95 1.16 8.34
CA GLU A 320 -25.39 2.48 8.80
C GLU A 320 -25.13 2.72 10.29
N LYS A 321 -24.88 1.68 11.09
CA LYS A 321 -24.48 1.79 12.50
C LYS A 321 -22.98 1.72 12.71
N ILE A 322 -22.24 1.10 11.78
CA ILE A 322 -20.81 0.86 11.89
C ILE A 322 -20.02 1.98 11.22
N LEU A 323 -20.36 2.32 9.98
CA LEU A 323 -19.81 3.43 9.20
C LEU A 323 -20.94 3.94 8.31
N PRO A 324 -21.65 5.01 8.68
CA PRO A 324 -22.63 5.63 7.79
C PRO A 324 -21.97 6.17 6.51
N PHE A 325 -22.64 6.04 5.36
CA PHE A 325 -22.10 6.58 4.08
C PHE A 325 -21.84 8.09 4.14
N THR A 326 -22.67 8.83 4.88
CA THR A 326 -22.48 10.27 5.11
C THR A 326 -21.20 10.57 5.87
N GLU A 327 -20.85 9.72 6.85
CA GLU A 327 -19.63 9.86 7.64
C GLU A 327 -18.39 9.43 6.84
N LEU A 328 -18.51 8.41 5.97
CA LEU A 328 -17.47 8.08 5.00
C LEU A 328 -17.14 9.28 4.09
N LYS A 329 -18.17 9.94 3.50
CA LYS A 329 -17.96 11.13 2.65
C LYS A 329 -17.41 12.32 3.43
N LYS A 330 -17.80 12.47 4.69
CA LYS A 330 -17.29 13.51 5.58
C LYS A 330 -15.82 13.27 5.91
N GLU A 331 -15.45 12.07 6.35
CA GLU A 331 -14.05 11.72 6.62
C GLU A 331 -13.20 11.79 5.35
N TRP A 332 -13.74 11.41 4.18
CA TRP A 332 -13.07 11.65 2.89
C TRP A 332 -12.66 13.11 2.77
N LYS A 333 -13.61 14.04 2.95
CA LYS A 333 -13.32 15.47 2.86
C LYS A 333 -12.31 15.92 3.92
N GLU A 334 -12.44 15.48 5.17
CA GLU A 334 -11.57 15.89 6.28
C GLU A 334 -10.16 15.30 6.21
N GLN A 335 -9.98 14.15 5.56
CA GLN A 335 -8.72 13.38 5.55
C GLN A 335 -8.10 13.24 4.15
N ASN A 336 -8.69 13.84 3.11
CA ASN A 336 -8.17 13.75 1.74
C ASN A 336 -6.70 14.21 1.62
N ALA A 337 -6.26 15.11 2.50
CA ALA A 337 -4.89 15.64 2.50
C ALA A 337 -3.83 14.53 2.57
N PHE A 338 -4.08 13.44 3.31
CA PHE A 338 -3.20 12.28 3.33
C PHE A 338 -3.02 11.69 1.93
N GLY A 339 -4.13 11.31 1.30
CA GLY A 339 -4.11 10.71 -0.04
C GLY A 339 -3.59 11.67 -1.12
N VAL A 340 -3.86 12.97 -1.01
CA VAL A 340 -3.34 13.99 -1.94
C VAL A 340 -1.82 14.08 -1.82
N LEU A 341 -1.27 14.23 -0.62
CA LEU A 341 0.17 14.40 -0.42
C LEU A 341 0.95 13.11 -0.74
N MET A 342 0.42 11.95 -0.36
CA MET A 342 0.98 10.65 -0.74
C MET A 342 0.85 10.43 -2.25
N GLY A 343 -0.30 10.73 -2.83
CA GLY A 343 -0.58 10.57 -4.26
C GLY A 343 0.33 11.41 -5.13
N LEU A 344 0.56 12.68 -4.78
CA LEU A 344 1.50 13.56 -5.47
C LEU A 344 2.94 13.04 -5.38
N SER A 345 3.35 12.52 -4.21
CA SER A 345 4.67 11.91 -4.03
C SER A 345 4.85 10.66 -4.90
N ILE A 346 3.81 9.83 -5.00
CA ILE A 346 3.80 8.67 -5.90
C ILE A 346 3.80 9.09 -7.37
N TRP A 347 3.01 10.09 -7.77
CA TRP A 347 3.02 10.58 -9.16
C TRP A 347 4.37 11.17 -9.55
N SER A 348 5.03 11.87 -8.63
CA SER A 348 6.40 12.35 -8.81
C SER A 348 7.34 11.17 -9.05
N ASN A 349 7.29 10.15 -8.18
CA ASN A 349 8.09 8.94 -8.31
C ASN A 349 7.81 8.15 -9.61
N LYS A 350 6.53 8.02 -10.01
CA LYS A 350 6.12 7.36 -11.27
C LYS A 350 6.71 8.04 -12.51
N ASN A 351 6.96 9.34 -12.44
CA ASN A 351 7.48 10.13 -13.56
C ASN A 351 8.99 10.40 -13.45
N LEU A 352 9.71 9.76 -12.52
CA LEU A 352 11.17 9.70 -12.56
C LEU A 352 11.65 8.72 -13.63
N ASP A 353 12.87 8.95 -14.12
CA ASP A 353 13.59 7.92 -14.86
C ASP A 353 13.90 6.75 -13.92
N PRO A 354 13.76 5.48 -14.34
CA PRO A 354 14.13 4.34 -13.51
C PRO A 354 15.57 4.41 -12.98
N SER A 355 16.51 4.98 -13.75
CA SER A 355 17.90 5.16 -13.32
C SER A 355 18.09 6.22 -12.24
N ASP A 356 17.17 7.19 -12.15
CA ASP A 356 17.11 8.22 -11.11
C ASP A 356 16.16 7.85 -9.97
N THR A 357 15.49 6.70 -10.04
CA THR A 357 14.57 6.27 -8.98
C THR A 357 15.39 5.84 -7.78
N PRO A 358 15.29 6.58 -6.66
CA PRO A 358 16.20 6.37 -5.54
C PRO A 358 15.84 5.08 -4.81
N ASN A 359 16.85 4.45 -4.23
CA ASN A 359 16.60 3.42 -3.23
C ASN A 359 16.23 4.15 -1.93
N ILE A 360 15.04 3.94 -1.39
CA ILE A 360 14.60 4.58 -0.14
C ILE A 360 15.61 4.34 0.98
N ALA A 361 16.25 3.16 1.02
CA ALA A 361 17.30 2.84 1.96
C ALA A 361 18.55 3.73 1.80
N GLU A 362 18.89 4.14 0.57
CA GLU A 362 19.98 5.08 0.26
C GLU A 362 19.58 6.53 0.58
N MET A 363 18.32 6.95 0.34
CA MET A 363 17.86 8.31 0.65
C MET A 363 17.83 8.63 2.13
N MET A 364 17.71 7.58 2.94
CA MET A 364 17.57 7.68 4.38
C MET A 364 18.90 7.54 5.11
N ASP A 365 19.97 7.26 4.36
CA ASP A 365 21.32 7.27 4.91
C ASP A 365 21.73 8.71 5.23
N PRO A 366 22.15 9.04 6.46
CA PRO A 366 22.61 10.37 6.83
C PRO A 366 23.76 10.90 5.97
N ASP A 367 24.58 9.99 5.43
CA ASP A 367 25.72 10.30 4.56
C ASP A 367 25.34 10.33 3.07
N SER A 368 24.06 10.15 2.74
CA SER A 368 23.58 10.16 1.37
C SER A 368 23.78 11.52 0.70
N THR A 369 24.28 11.48 -0.54
CA THR A 369 24.33 12.66 -1.41
C THR A 369 23.03 12.83 -2.22
N GLU A 370 22.11 11.86 -2.16
CA GLU A 370 20.82 11.94 -2.83
C GLU A 370 19.88 12.91 -2.09
N ASP A 371 19.50 13.99 -2.78
CA ASP A 371 18.51 14.95 -2.28
C ASP A 371 17.19 14.77 -3.02
N ILE A 372 16.12 14.43 -2.29
CA ILE A 372 14.75 14.34 -2.82
C ILE A 372 14.38 15.59 -3.62
N SER A 373 14.79 16.77 -3.16
CA SER A 373 14.47 18.03 -3.81
C SER A 373 15.08 18.09 -5.22
N GLN A 374 16.29 17.55 -5.40
CA GLN A 374 16.94 17.45 -6.70
C GLN A 374 16.28 16.39 -7.60
N LEU A 375 15.83 15.27 -7.04
CA LEU A 375 15.11 14.25 -7.81
C LEU A 375 13.76 14.76 -8.31
N ILE A 376 13.03 15.51 -7.48
CA ILE A 376 11.77 16.13 -7.90
C ILE A 376 11.99 17.04 -9.12
N ASN A 377 13.13 17.74 -9.20
CA ASN A 377 13.47 18.55 -10.37
C ASN A 377 13.70 17.70 -11.64
N LYS A 378 14.25 16.49 -11.50
CA LYS A 378 14.45 15.54 -12.60
C LYS A 378 13.18 14.83 -13.07
N THR A 379 12.11 14.90 -12.29
CA THR A 379 10.83 14.25 -12.64
C THR A 379 10.32 14.79 -13.97
N ASP A 380 9.94 13.90 -14.90
CA ASP A 380 9.31 14.24 -16.18
C ASP A 380 8.12 15.17 -15.91
N SER A 381 8.30 16.42 -16.32
CA SER A 381 7.34 17.46 -16.06
C SER A 381 6.04 17.20 -16.80
N VAL A 382 6.04 16.52 -17.95
CA VAL A 382 4.80 16.34 -18.73
C VAL A 382 3.84 15.39 -18.03
N GLY A 383 4.29 14.19 -17.70
CA GLY A 383 3.45 13.20 -17.01
C GLY A 383 3.03 13.65 -15.62
N PHE A 384 3.94 14.25 -14.86
CA PHE A 384 3.65 14.76 -13.51
C PHE A 384 2.75 16.00 -13.53
N LYS A 385 2.97 16.97 -14.43
CA LYS A 385 2.09 18.15 -14.62
C LYS A 385 0.68 17.72 -14.97
N ARG A 386 0.51 16.81 -15.91
CA ARG A 386 -0.82 16.30 -16.28
C ARG A 386 -1.55 15.67 -15.10
N ALA A 387 -0.89 14.78 -14.36
CA ALA A 387 -1.52 14.09 -13.22
C ALA A 387 -1.86 15.07 -12.08
N SER A 388 -0.92 15.95 -11.72
CA SER A 388 -1.12 16.93 -10.66
C SER A 388 -2.19 17.95 -10.99
N LEU A 389 -2.23 18.52 -12.21
CA LEU A 389 -3.30 19.44 -12.62
C LEU A 389 -4.67 18.77 -12.62
N SER A 390 -4.76 17.53 -13.12
CA SER A 390 -6.03 16.76 -13.09
C SER A 390 -6.53 16.57 -11.66
N LEU A 391 -5.62 16.24 -10.74
CA LEU A 391 -5.93 16.13 -9.32
C LEU A 391 -6.33 17.48 -8.71
N MET A 392 -5.60 18.56 -8.97
CA MET A 392 -5.91 19.89 -8.42
C MET A 392 -7.29 20.39 -8.89
N ARG A 393 -7.61 20.22 -10.18
CA ARG A 393 -8.94 20.53 -10.73
C ARG A 393 -10.03 19.69 -10.07
N HIS A 394 -9.80 18.40 -9.86
CA HIS A 394 -10.71 17.52 -9.13
C HIS A 394 -10.96 18.02 -7.70
N LEU A 395 -9.91 18.31 -6.94
CA LEU A 395 -10.02 18.78 -5.56
C LEU A 395 -10.76 20.12 -5.47
N TYR A 396 -10.44 21.06 -6.37
CA TYR A 396 -11.11 22.35 -6.45
C TYR A 396 -12.61 22.20 -6.76
N LYS A 397 -12.96 21.42 -7.78
CA LYS A 397 -14.36 21.18 -8.19
C LYS A 397 -15.21 20.57 -7.07
N ASN A 398 -14.59 19.75 -6.20
CA ASN A 398 -15.27 19.08 -5.10
C ASN A 398 -15.18 19.84 -3.76
N ASN A 399 -14.57 21.04 -3.72
CA ASN A 399 -14.33 21.83 -2.51
C ASN A 399 -13.51 21.05 -1.45
N PHE A 400 -12.44 20.40 -1.87
CA PHE A 400 -11.51 19.63 -1.03
C PHE A 400 -10.19 20.36 -0.74
N LEU A 401 -9.94 21.51 -1.39
CA LEU A 401 -8.77 22.38 -1.16
C LEU A 401 -8.95 23.27 0.08
#